data_AF-A0A519D371-F1
#
_entry.id   AF-A0A519D371-F1
#
_cell.length_a   1.000
_cell.length_b   1.000
_cell.length_c   1.000
_cell.angle_alpha   90.00
_cell.angle_beta   90.00
_cell.angle_gamma   90.00
#
_symmetry.space_group_name_H-M   'P 1'
#
loop_
_entity.id
_entity.type
_entity.pdbx_description
1 polymer ?
#
loop_
_entity_poly.entity_id
_entity_poly.type
_entity_poly.pdbx_seq_one_letter_code
_entity_poly.pdbx_strand_id
1 'polypeptide(L)'
;MFSLILIFSSLSGCLAGDHGGDWSHITFSATDSSGEVSNGTSDELIDIVMVPFEDEDFGWDVTNITILVGDELFICSTHYSTGCFIRQLGENSDIWAGGETLVLVENGVDICSQECDVVVVITSEDIIIPGTPVVNVK
;
A
#
# COMPACT_ATOMS: atom_id res chain seq x y z
N MET A 1 31.59 -55.08 10.59
CA MET A 1 30.14 -55.07 10.88
C MET A 1 29.81 -53.67 11.38
N PHE A 2 29.15 -52.90 10.50
CA PHE A 2 28.46 -51.62 10.64
C PHE A 2 28.97 -50.53 11.61
N SER A 3 29.49 -49.44 11.03
CA SER A 3 29.64 -48.13 11.67
C SER A 3 28.29 -47.39 11.65
N LEU A 4 27.81 -46.95 12.82
CA LEU A 4 26.54 -46.26 12.99
C LEU A 4 26.79 -44.74 13.01
N ILE A 5 26.39 -44.04 11.96
CA ILE A 5 26.38 -42.57 11.90
C ILE A 5 25.10 -42.08 12.59
N LEU A 6 25.26 -41.36 13.71
CA LEU A 6 24.17 -40.63 14.36
C LEU A 6 23.95 -39.30 13.64
N ILE A 7 22.85 -39.21 12.90
CA ILE A 7 22.41 -37.97 12.26
C ILE A 7 21.51 -37.22 13.26
N PHE A 8 22.00 -36.09 13.78
CA PHE A 8 21.17 -35.16 14.55
C PHE A 8 20.43 -34.25 13.57
N SER A 9 19.18 -34.56 13.29
CA SER A 9 18.27 -33.64 12.59
C SER A 9 17.57 -32.74 13.61
N SER A 10 18.14 -31.56 13.87
CA SER A 10 17.44 -30.48 14.56
C SER A 10 16.93 -29.48 13.51
N LEU A 11 15.78 -29.77 12.90
CA LEU A 11 14.97 -28.71 12.32
C LEU A 11 14.13 -28.12 13.46
N SER A 12 14.65 -27.06 14.10
CA SER A 12 13.80 -26.11 14.80
C SER A 12 12.92 -25.44 13.76
N GLY A 13 11.72 -25.99 13.54
CA GLY A 13 10.64 -25.26 12.92
C GLY A 13 10.22 -24.17 13.89
N CYS A 14 10.69 -22.95 13.68
CA CYS A 14 9.97 -21.79 14.17
C CYS A 14 8.60 -21.83 13.48
N LEU A 15 7.58 -22.30 14.18
CA LEU A 15 6.19 -21.93 13.91
C LEU A 15 6.10 -20.43 14.24
N ALA A 16 6.55 -19.58 13.31
CA ALA A 16 6.00 -18.24 13.23
C ALA A 16 4.50 -18.43 13.02
N GLY A 17 3.69 -17.87 13.92
CA GLY A 17 2.25 -18.04 13.90
C GLY A 17 1.71 -17.70 12.53
N ASP A 18 1.09 -18.69 11.90
CA ASP A 18 0.24 -18.54 10.73
C ASP A 18 -1.05 -17.84 11.17
N HIS A 19 -0.96 -16.52 11.32
CA HIS A 19 -2.06 -15.59 11.56
C HIS A 19 -1.92 -14.37 10.66
N GLY A 20 -1.69 -14.61 9.38
CA GLY A 20 -1.78 -13.60 8.33
C GLY A 20 -1.87 -14.33 6.99
N GLY A 21 -2.80 -13.91 6.13
CA GLY A 21 -2.95 -14.51 4.80
C GLY A 21 -1.61 -14.57 4.06
N ASP A 22 -1.41 -15.58 3.22
CA ASP A 22 -0.22 -15.63 2.35
C ASP A 22 -0.35 -14.56 1.24
N TRP A 23 -0.06 -13.31 1.60
CA TRP A 23 -0.10 -12.15 0.71
C TRP A 23 1.09 -12.10 -0.26
N SER A 24 1.94 -13.14 -0.30
CA SER A 24 3.17 -13.14 -1.12
C SER A 24 2.91 -13.02 -2.63
N HIS A 25 1.66 -13.26 -3.06
CA HIS A 25 1.22 -13.14 -4.45
C HIS A 25 0.60 -11.78 -4.78
N ILE A 26 0.23 -10.99 -3.76
CA ILE A 26 -0.40 -9.67 -3.93
C ILE A 26 0.67 -8.58 -4.04
N THR A 27 0.48 -7.70 -5.02
CA THR A 27 1.24 -6.47 -5.25
C THR A 27 0.28 -5.32 -5.51
N PHE A 28 0.79 -4.10 -5.64
CA PHE A 28 0.01 -2.96 -6.15
C PHE A 28 0.65 -2.33 -7.38
N SER A 29 -0.17 -1.69 -8.21
CA SER A 29 0.26 -0.77 -9.26
C SER A 29 -0.19 0.63 -8.87
N ALA A 30 0.74 1.60 -8.91
CA ALA A 30 0.46 3.01 -8.69
C ALA A 30 0.85 3.81 -9.94
N THR A 31 0.01 4.76 -10.34
CA THR A 31 0.22 5.63 -11.50
C THR A 31 -0.17 7.07 -11.20
N ASP A 32 0.43 8.00 -11.92
CA ASP A 32 0.00 9.41 -11.96
C ASP A 32 -1.50 9.48 -12.24
N SER A 33 -2.23 10.26 -11.44
CA SER A 33 -3.67 10.43 -11.65
C SER A 33 -3.92 11.35 -12.85
N SER A 34 -5.18 11.47 -13.27
CA SER A 34 -5.55 12.30 -14.43
C SER A 34 -5.65 13.81 -14.12
N GLY A 35 -5.61 14.17 -12.83
CA GLY A 35 -5.57 15.56 -12.38
C GLY A 35 -4.20 16.20 -12.63
N GLU A 36 -4.16 17.53 -12.73
CA GLU A 36 -2.91 18.28 -12.75
C GLU A 36 -2.59 18.75 -11.32
N VAL A 37 -1.33 18.66 -10.92
CA VAL A 37 -0.87 19.28 -9.68
C VAL A 37 -0.81 20.80 -9.79
N SER A 38 -1.00 21.46 -8.66
CA SER A 38 -1.07 22.91 -8.56
C SER A 38 -0.66 23.37 -7.16
N ASN A 39 -0.59 24.69 -6.91
CA ASN A 39 -0.44 25.20 -5.53
C ASN A 39 -1.76 25.08 -4.71
N GLY A 40 -2.66 24.19 -5.14
CA GLY A 40 -3.93 23.88 -4.50
C GLY A 40 -3.72 22.96 -3.30
N THR A 41 -4.82 22.48 -2.73
CA THR A 41 -4.78 21.52 -1.61
C THR A 41 -5.83 20.44 -1.78
N SER A 42 -6.17 20.14 -3.03
CA SER A 42 -7.26 19.23 -3.41
C SER A 42 -6.94 18.50 -4.71
N ASP A 43 -5.66 18.41 -5.06
CA ASP A 43 -5.23 17.81 -6.31
C ASP A 43 -5.26 16.27 -6.20
N GLU A 44 -5.59 15.61 -7.30
CA GLU A 44 -5.57 14.15 -7.41
C GLU A 44 -4.18 13.73 -7.83
N LEU A 45 -3.48 12.97 -6.98
CA LEU A 45 -2.05 12.70 -7.16
C LEU A 45 -1.78 11.33 -7.79
N ILE A 46 -2.38 10.27 -7.24
CA ILE A 46 -2.00 8.89 -7.58
C ILE A 46 -3.23 7.99 -7.62
N ASP A 47 -3.34 7.20 -8.68
CA ASP A 47 -4.26 6.07 -8.76
C ASP A 47 -3.55 4.78 -8.36
N ILE A 48 -4.12 4.02 -7.42
CA ILE A 48 -3.57 2.76 -6.90
C ILE A 48 -4.57 1.63 -7.15
N VAL A 49 -4.08 0.50 -7.65
CA VAL A 49 -4.87 -0.73 -7.83
C VAL A 49 -4.11 -1.96 -7.32
N MET A 50 -4.84 -2.92 -6.76
CA MET A 50 -4.30 -4.22 -6.36
C MET A 50 -4.07 -5.10 -7.60
N VAL A 51 -2.96 -5.84 -7.63
CA VAL A 51 -2.58 -6.72 -8.74
C VAL A 51 -1.99 -8.03 -8.19
N PRO A 52 -2.31 -9.21 -8.75
CA PRO A 52 -3.39 -9.43 -9.71
C PRO A 52 -4.76 -9.11 -9.10
N PHE A 53 -5.75 -8.88 -9.97
CA PHE A 53 -7.14 -8.81 -9.54
C PHE A 53 -7.55 -10.21 -9.06
N GLU A 54 -7.77 -10.35 -7.77
CA GLU A 54 -8.22 -11.56 -7.09
C GLU A 54 -9.43 -11.20 -6.21
N ASP A 55 -10.16 -12.20 -5.71
CA ASP A 55 -11.24 -12.01 -4.73
C ASP A 55 -10.68 -11.79 -3.30
N GLU A 56 -9.58 -11.04 -3.19
CA GLU A 56 -8.89 -10.70 -1.94
C GLU A 56 -9.24 -9.27 -1.51
N ASP A 57 -9.50 -9.11 -0.21
CA ASP A 57 -9.96 -7.85 0.38
C ASP A 57 -9.07 -7.45 1.56
N PHE A 58 -8.62 -6.20 1.57
CA PHE A 58 -7.82 -5.64 2.65
C PHE A 58 -8.67 -4.75 3.56
N GLY A 59 -8.84 -5.16 4.82
CA GLY A 59 -9.53 -4.35 5.83
C GLY A 59 -8.77 -3.06 6.14
N TRP A 60 -9.47 -1.92 6.20
CA TRP A 60 -8.85 -0.63 6.54
C TRP A 60 -8.34 -0.55 7.99
N ASP A 61 -8.78 -1.46 8.87
CA ASP A 61 -8.31 -1.55 10.26
C ASP A 61 -6.86 -2.07 10.37
N VAL A 62 -6.38 -2.78 9.35
CA VAL A 62 -5.02 -3.35 9.30
C VAL A 62 -4.19 -2.83 8.12
N THR A 63 -4.79 -2.02 7.24
CA THR A 63 -4.15 -1.49 6.02
C THR A 63 -3.77 -0.03 6.19
N ASN A 64 -2.51 0.29 5.91
CA ASN A 64 -1.98 1.65 5.95
C ASN A 64 -1.33 2.01 4.62
N ILE A 65 -1.62 3.21 4.13
CA ILE A 65 -0.97 3.80 2.95
C ILE A 65 -0.26 5.08 3.41
N THR A 66 1.03 5.14 3.15
CA THR A 66 1.88 6.30 3.45
C THR A 66 2.60 6.72 2.18
N ILE A 67 2.72 8.03 1.97
CA ILE A 67 3.54 8.58 0.90
C ILE A 67 4.68 9.42 1.47
N LEU A 68 5.80 9.44 0.75
CA LEU A 68 6.95 10.29 1.03
C LEU A 68 7.21 11.17 -0.19
N VAL A 69 7.26 12.48 0.03
CA VAL A 69 7.57 13.48 -1.02
C VAL A 69 8.75 14.30 -0.51
N GLY A 70 9.90 14.17 -1.18
CA GLY A 70 11.16 14.68 -0.65
C GLY A 70 11.51 14.04 0.71
N ASP A 71 11.50 14.86 1.77
CA ASP A 71 11.76 14.44 3.15
C ASP A 71 10.50 14.41 4.02
N GLU A 72 9.32 14.72 3.46
CA GLU A 72 8.06 14.82 4.21
C GLU A 72 7.18 13.58 4.03
N LEU A 73 6.73 13.03 5.15
CA LEU A 73 5.92 11.81 5.21
C LEU A 73 4.46 12.16 5.49
N PHE A 74 3.56 11.65 4.65
CA PHE A 74 2.12 11.84 4.76
C PHE A 74 1.41 10.50 4.94
N ILE A 75 0.62 10.39 6.00
CA ILE A 75 -0.26 9.24 6.22
C ILE A 75 -1.57 9.51 5.49
N CYS A 76 -1.92 8.62 4.55
CA CYS A 76 -3.16 8.72 3.79
C CYS A 76 -4.29 8.01 4.53
N SER A 77 -5.50 8.59 4.49
CA SER A 77 -6.66 8.06 5.22
C SER A 77 -7.93 8.11 4.38
N THR A 78 -8.80 7.12 4.54
CA THR A 78 -10.18 7.13 4.01
C THR A 78 -11.10 8.12 4.74
N HIS A 79 -10.58 8.80 5.77
CA HIS A 79 -11.23 9.91 6.44
C HIS A 79 -10.51 11.23 6.12
N TYR A 80 -11.25 12.35 6.13
CA TYR A 80 -10.72 13.70 5.93
C TYR A 80 -9.86 14.24 7.10
N SER A 81 -9.22 13.36 7.86
CA SER A 81 -8.48 13.69 9.09
C SER A 81 -6.99 13.98 8.87
N THR A 82 -6.45 13.65 7.70
CA THR A 82 -5.04 13.85 7.34
C THR A 82 -4.92 14.70 6.08
N GLY A 83 -3.70 15.18 5.78
CA GLY A 83 -3.42 15.96 4.57
C GLY A 83 -3.49 15.17 3.26
N CYS A 84 -3.55 13.83 3.33
CA CYS A 84 -3.70 12.93 2.19
C CYS A 84 -4.99 12.10 2.36
N PHE A 85 -5.98 12.35 1.52
CA PHE A 85 -7.25 11.63 1.52
C PHE A 85 -7.22 10.48 0.51
N ILE A 86 -7.73 9.31 0.92
CA ILE A 86 -7.94 8.15 0.07
C ILE A 86 -9.39 8.18 -0.40
N ARG A 87 -9.60 8.47 -1.68
CA ARG A 87 -10.90 8.34 -2.33
C ARG A 87 -11.00 6.97 -3.00
N GLN A 88 -11.84 6.10 -2.44
CA GLN A 88 -12.07 4.77 -2.97
C GLN A 88 -13.12 4.80 -4.09
N LEU A 89 -12.81 4.18 -5.23
CA LEU A 89 -13.73 3.95 -6.35
C LEU A 89 -14.24 2.51 -6.27
N GLY A 90 -15.09 2.27 -5.27
CA GLY A 90 -15.56 0.95 -4.87
C GLY A 90 -16.94 1.00 -4.21
N GLU A 91 -17.47 -0.16 -3.85
CA GLU A 91 -18.80 -0.25 -3.22
C GLU A 91 -18.73 -0.35 -1.69
N ASN A 92 -17.73 -1.06 -1.16
CA ASN A 92 -17.62 -1.33 0.28
C ASN A 92 -16.52 -0.48 0.93
N SER A 93 -16.93 0.57 1.65
CA SER A 93 -16.01 1.51 2.29
C SER A 93 -15.19 0.95 3.46
N ASP A 94 -15.47 -0.28 3.92
CA ASP A 94 -14.77 -0.88 5.06
C ASP A 94 -13.53 -1.68 4.63
N ILE A 95 -13.38 -1.93 3.33
CA ILE A 95 -12.29 -2.72 2.74
C ILE A 95 -11.74 -2.02 1.50
N TRP A 96 -10.50 -2.34 1.13
CA TRP A 96 -9.99 -2.17 -0.21
C TRP A 96 -10.12 -3.51 -0.94
N ALA A 97 -11.09 -3.60 -1.83
CA ALA A 97 -11.38 -4.82 -2.57
C ALA A 97 -10.50 -4.96 -3.82
N GLY A 98 -10.26 -6.20 -4.24
CA GLY A 98 -9.67 -6.51 -5.54
C GLY A 98 -10.34 -5.71 -6.67
N GLY A 99 -9.51 -5.01 -7.46
CA GLY A 99 -9.91 -4.18 -8.62
C GLY A 99 -10.64 -2.89 -8.34
N GLU A 100 -10.75 -2.50 -7.08
CA GLU A 100 -11.07 -1.12 -6.76
C GLU A 100 -9.84 -0.23 -7.00
N THR A 101 -10.09 0.97 -7.54
CA THR A 101 -9.08 2.02 -7.65
C THR A 101 -9.16 2.92 -6.43
N LEU A 102 -8.02 3.18 -5.81
CA LEU A 102 -7.87 4.23 -4.81
C LEU A 102 -7.26 5.44 -5.48
N VAL A 103 -7.83 6.62 -5.26
CA VAL A 103 -7.24 7.89 -5.68
C VAL A 103 -6.71 8.60 -4.44
N LEU A 104 -5.41 8.86 -4.39
CA LEU A 104 -4.81 9.71 -3.37
C LEU A 104 -5.03 11.17 -3.75
N VAL A 105 -5.67 11.91 -2.86
CA VAL A 105 -6.07 13.30 -3.07
C VAL A 105 -5.51 14.16 -1.95
N GLU A 106 -4.99 15.33 -2.25
CA GLU A 106 -4.66 16.30 -1.22
C GLU A 106 -5.89 16.74 -0.42
N ASN A 107 -5.68 17.06 0.86
CA ASN A 107 -6.76 17.46 1.76
C ASN A 107 -6.31 18.57 2.71
N GLY A 108 -6.32 19.80 2.22
CA GLY A 108 -5.97 20.99 3.01
C GLY A 108 -4.47 21.19 3.23
N VAL A 109 -3.65 20.35 2.60
CA VAL A 109 -2.18 20.46 2.52
C VAL A 109 -1.78 20.35 1.06
N ASP A 110 -0.94 21.27 0.59
CA ASP A 110 -0.28 21.23 -0.72
C ASP A 110 0.91 20.28 -0.59
N ILE A 111 0.75 19.05 -1.07
CA ILE A 111 1.75 17.97 -1.04
C ILE A 111 2.68 18.11 -2.25
N CYS A 112 2.11 18.40 -3.43
CA CYS A 112 2.87 18.63 -4.64
C CYS A 112 2.39 19.89 -5.36
N SER A 113 3.16 20.97 -5.25
CA SER A 113 2.81 22.25 -5.91
C SER A 113 3.16 22.29 -7.41
N GLN A 114 3.94 21.31 -7.85
CA GLN A 114 4.48 21.11 -9.20
C GLN A 114 4.89 19.64 -9.34
N GLU A 115 5.33 19.23 -10.55
CA GLU A 115 5.82 17.87 -10.80
C GLU A 115 6.77 17.37 -9.70
N CYS A 116 6.45 16.23 -9.10
CA CYS A 116 7.11 15.69 -7.91
C CYS A 116 7.24 14.16 -8.02
N ASP A 117 8.27 13.61 -7.38
CA ASP A 117 8.38 12.17 -7.18
C ASP A 117 7.77 11.80 -5.82
N VAL A 118 6.80 10.89 -5.85
CA VAL A 118 6.08 10.40 -4.67
C VAL A 118 6.43 8.94 -4.46
N VAL A 119 7.01 8.62 -3.31
CA VAL A 119 7.27 7.24 -2.90
C VAL A 119 6.02 6.70 -2.20
N VAL A 120 5.51 5.56 -2.66
CA VAL A 120 4.29 4.93 -2.10
C VAL A 120 4.68 3.71 -1.28
N VAL A 121 4.19 3.64 -0.04
CA VAL A 121 4.38 2.50 0.87
C VAL A 121 3.00 2.03 1.35
N ILE A 122 2.71 0.76 1.10
CA ILE A 122 1.49 0.09 1.55
C ILE A 122 1.86 -1.04 2.50
N THR A 123 1.18 -1.10 3.64
CA THR A 123 1.29 -2.23 4.58
C THR A 123 -0.09 -2.77 4.91
N SER A 124 -0.22 -4.09 5.01
CA SER A 124 -1.42 -4.77 5.52
C SER A 124 -1.00 -5.83 6.55
N GLU A 125 -1.65 -5.89 7.72
CA GLU A 125 -1.27 -6.78 8.83
C GLU A 125 0.24 -6.71 9.18
N ASP A 126 0.79 -5.50 9.20
CA ASP A 126 2.23 -5.21 9.42
C ASP A 126 3.19 -5.77 8.35
N ILE A 127 2.67 -6.28 7.23
CA ILE A 127 3.44 -6.78 6.08
C ILE A 127 3.47 -5.69 5.00
N ILE A 128 4.67 -5.41 4.47
CA ILE A 128 4.82 -4.51 3.32
C ILE A 128 4.30 -5.19 2.06
N ILE A 129 3.34 -4.56 1.40
CA ILE A 129 2.85 -5.01 0.09
C ILE A 129 3.78 -4.45 -0.98
N PRO A 130 4.45 -5.31 -1.78
CA PRO A 130 5.32 -4.84 -2.86
C PRO A 130 4.50 -4.17 -3.97
N GLY A 131 5.14 -3.37 -4.82
CA GLY A 131 4.46 -2.71 -5.94
C GLY A 131 5.28 -1.60 -6.57
N THR A 132 4.62 -0.68 -7.26
CA THR A 132 5.24 0.53 -7.82
C THR A 132 5.74 1.43 -6.69
N PRO A 133 7.07 1.53 -6.46
CA PRO A 133 7.56 2.22 -5.27
C PRO A 133 7.57 3.73 -5.42
N VAL A 134 7.67 4.25 -6.66
CA VAL A 134 7.77 5.68 -6.96
C VAL A 134 6.88 6.03 -8.14
N VAL A 135 6.10 7.08 -8.01
CA VAL A 135 5.27 7.68 -9.05
C VAL A 135 5.74 9.11 -9.27
N ASN A 136 5.93 9.49 -10.53
CA ASN A 136 6.22 10.86 -10.92
C ASN A 136 4.88 11.53 -11.29
N VAL A 137 4.40 12.42 -10.42
CA VAL A 137 3.08 13.05 -10.47
C VAL A 137 3.19 14.42 -11.13
N LYS A 138 2.22 14.83 -11.97
CA LYS A 138 2.36 15.98 -12.90
C LYS A 138 1.23 16.99 -12.93
#